data_AF-A0A3M7MZV9-F1
#
_entry.id   AF-A0A3M7MZV9-F1
#
_cell.length_a   1.000
_cell.length_b   1.000
_cell.length_c   1.000
_cell.angle_alpha   90.00
_cell.angle_beta   90.00
_cell.angle_gamma   90.00
#
_symmetry.space_group_name_H-M   'P 1'
#
loop_
_entity.id
_entity.type
_entity.pdbx_description
1 polymer ?
#
loop_
_entity_poly.entity_id
_entity_poly.type
_entity_poly.pdbx_seq_one_letter_code
_entity_poly.pdbx_strand_id
1 'polypeptide(L)'
;MTSLASGPVSTNGVDPAEEQRVAEIIARLRSAHTEGSQPQGNISSRLSTARAIISFLDSSNFMNWPDRYDDQVFVISELQNLAYHEADGGGDVEIAQWCIRQYLHLLAQSREERVEVLTGLGHAWLLRVQSTLARIGRNDGSSSGTGSTRPSSSTGRVSFTSSDDARETARATAEADALAGTPDYVEARGMLLPATEYFHRAVTAAERLNRLDGALLSFAAEAHISLGSVSPSHHNEQYFNQAISYLQTASQIVGFHLSPFLQHQSPLPPYRATMLEARLEQSATLKKVVDAIKDLVQDCNFDCNDSGIALQAMDNSHVALVSMMLKAEMFSPFRCDRNIALGINLTSLTKVLRAAQNEDILTLKAEDSPDVVNLVFESTETDRLSEYDIKLMDIDQEHLGIPDTEYAATIEMPSAELQRIFSIEATKDGVRFACQGDIGSGSVTVRQHTNVDKPDQDVNIQLSEPVSLTFGLKYLVNFSKATAIAPKVKLCLSQEVPLLVEYNLSGTSYLRFYLAPKNGFKNLSTAANADHEQMEYETHEGS
;
A
#
# COMPACT_ATOMS: atom_id res chain seq x y z
N MET A 1 -16.81 67.35 52.61
CA MET A 1 -17.40 66.99 51.30
C MET A 1 -16.44 67.46 50.24
N THR A 2 -15.53 66.59 49.81
CA THR A 2 -14.58 66.88 48.74
C THR A 2 -14.61 65.68 47.81
N SER A 3 -15.28 65.88 46.68
CA SER A 3 -15.46 64.95 45.59
C SER A 3 -14.09 64.61 44.98
N LEU A 4 -13.69 63.34 45.08
CA LEU A 4 -12.60 62.78 44.27
C LEU A 4 -13.21 62.34 42.94
N ALA A 5 -12.78 63.01 41.88
CA ALA A 5 -13.20 62.76 40.52
C ALA A 5 -12.92 61.31 40.11
N SER A 6 -14.00 60.55 39.91
CA SER A 6 -13.99 59.32 39.14
C SER A 6 -13.68 59.66 37.68
N GLY A 7 -12.55 59.20 37.16
CA GLY A 7 -12.24 59.24 35.73
C GLY A 7 -13.29 58.48 34.91
N PRO A 8 -13.38 58.70 33.60
CA PRO A 8 -14.40 58.09 32.76
C PRO A 8 -14.12 56.59 32.66
N VAL A 9 -14.93 55.79 33.34
CA VAL A 9 -14.99 54.34 33.12
C VAL A 9 -15.71 54.11 31.80
N SER A 10 -14.99 53.65 30.79
CA SER A 10 -15.57 53.21 29.51
C SER A 10 -16.50 52.01 29.74
N THR A 11 -17.51 51.90 28.88
CA THR A 11 -18.71 51.06 29.00
C THR A 11 -18.48 49.54 29.14
N ASN A 12 -17.24 49.06 29.07
CA ASN A 12 -16.87 47.64 29.17
C ASN A 12 -15.93 47.30 30.36
N GLY A 13 -15.69 48.23 31.29
CA GLY A 13 -14.83 47.98 32.46
C GLY A 13 -13.32 47.91 32.15
N VAL A 14 -12.91 48.37 30.97
CA VAL A 14 -11.50 48.48 30.54
C VAL A 14 -11.03 49.91 30.74
N ASP A 15 -9.81 50.09 31.28
CA ASP A 15 -9.20 51.42 31.41
C ASP A 15 -8.87 51.98 30.01
N PRO A 16 -9.42 53.16 29.62
CA PRO A 16 -9.18 53.73 28.29
C PRO A 16 -7.69 54.02 28.02
N ALA A 17 -6.87 54.23 29.06
CA ALA A 17 -5.42 54.39 28.91
C ALA A 17 -4.72 53.05 28.59
N GLU A 18 -5.21 51.94 29.13
CA GLU A 18 -4.74 50.58 28.83
C GLU A 18 -5.12 50.21 27.39
N GLU A 19 -6.36 50.49 26.99
CA GLU A 19 -6.86 50.26 25.63
C GLU A 19 -6.05 51.03 24.58
N GLN A 20 -5.71 52.29 24.84
CA GLN A 20 -4.90 53.09 23.94
C GLN A 20 -3.48 52.54 23.78
N ARG A 21 -2.86 52.06 24.87
CA ARG A 21 -1.51 51.45 24.82
C ARG A 21 -1.50 50.14 24.06
N VAL A 22 -2.50 49.28 24.29
CA VAL A 22 -2.65 48.02 23.54
C VAL A 22 -2.85 48.31 22.04
N ALA A 23 -3.69 49.29 21.70
CA ALA A 23 -3.90 49.70 20.31
C ALA A 23 -2.60 50.22 19.65
N GLU A 24 -1.78 50.98 20.38
CA GLU A 24 -0.48 51.45 19.90
C GLU A 24 0.49 50.29 19.63
N ILE A 25 0.53 49.29 20.52
CA ILE A 25 1.35 48.08 20.34
C ILE A 25 0.91 47.30 19.10
N ILE A 26 -0.40 47.07 18.94
CA ILE A 26 -0.95 46.37 17.76
C ILE A 26 -0.64 47.14 16.48
N ALA A 27 -0.80 48.46 16.47
CA ALA A 27 -0.50 49.30 15.32
C ALA A 27 0.99 49.19 14.93
N ARG A 28 1.89 49.19 15.92
CA ARG A 28 3.33 48.99 15.69
C ARG A 28 3.64 47.61 15.12
N LEU A 29 3.04 46.55 15.66
CA LEU A 29 3.21 45.19 15.13
C LEU A 29 2.69 45.08 13.69
N ARG A 30 1.51 45.65 13.39
CA ARG A 30 0.95 45.69 12.03
C ARG A 30 1.85 46.45 11.05
N SER A 31 2.40 47.60 11.46
CA SER A 31 3.35 48.35 10.62
C SER A 31 4.63 47.56 10.35
N ALA A 32 5.17 46.87 11.35
CA ALA A 32 6.36 46.03 11.20
C ALA A 32 6.10 44.82 10.28
N HIS A 33 4.89 44.27 10.30
CA HIS A 33 4.47 43.19 9.41
C HIS A 33 4.34 43.65 7.94
N THR A 34 3.80 44.85 7.70
CA THR A 34 3.59 45.37 6.32
C THR A 34 4.87 45.85 5.65
N GLU A 35 5.86 46.31 6.42
CA GLU A 35 7.16 46.73 5.88
C GLU A 35 8.05 45.56 5.43
N GLY A 36 7.60 44.31 5.59
CA GLY A 36 8.23 43.12 5.03
C GLY A 36 9.67 42.95 5.49
N SER A 37 9.90 42.47 6.71
CA SER A 37 11.19 41.98 7.23
C SER A 37 12.45 42.61 6.61
N GLN A 38 12.57 43.95 6.62
CA GLN A 38 13.87 44.57 6.35
C GLN A 38 14.79 44.25 7.54
N PRO A 39 15.99 43.69 7.32
CA PRO A 39 16.94 43.34 8.38
C PRO A 39 17.68 44.60 8.87
N GLN A 40 16.95 45.57 9.42
CA GLN A 40 17.53 46.84 9.88
C GLN A 40 17.67 46.90 11.41
N GLY A 41 17.38 45.82 12.14
CA GLY A 41 17.52 45.74 13.60
C GLY A 41 18.13 44.42 14.05
N ASN A 42 19.00 44.47 15.07
CA ASN A 42 19.60 43.31 15.71
C ASN A 42 18.49 42.40 16.28
N ILE A 43 18.50 41.09 16.00
CA ILE A 43 17.46 40.16 16.47
C ILE A 43 17.29 40.21 17.99
N SER A 44 18.39 40.39 18.72
CA SER A 44 18.38 40.53 20.18
C SER A 44 17.54 41.71 20.66
N SER A 45 17.52 42.84 19.94
CA SER A 45 16.69 43.99 20.31
C SER A 45 15.22 43.70 20.05
N ARG A 46 14.88 42.99 18.95
CA ARG A 46 13.51 42.59 18.64
C ARG A 46 12.96 41.62 19.69
N LEU A 47 13.74 40.62 20.10
CA LEU A 47 13.38 39.70 21.18
C LEU A 47 13.20 40.43 22.52
N SER A 48 14.05 41.41 22.83
CA SER A 48 13.89 42.23 24.04
C SER A 48 12.59 43.04 24.03
N THR A 49 12.21 43.58 22.87
CA THR A 49 10.93 44.29 22.70
C THR A 49 9.74 43.34 22.81
N ALA A 50 9.84 42.13 22.26
CA ALA A 50 8.82 41.09 22.38
C ALA A 50 8.58 40.69 23.85
N ARG A 51 9.64 40.50 24.64
CA ARG A 51 9.51 40.22 26.08
C ARG A 51 8.87 41.38 26.85
N ALA A 52 9.18 42.62 26.50
CA ALA A 52 8.54 43.79 27.09
C ALA A 52 7.03 43.86 26.74
N ILE A 53 6.67 43.53 25.49
CA ILE A 53 5.28 43.41 25.07
C ILE A 53 4.57 42.30 25.86
N ILE A 54 5.17 41.11 25.96
CA ILE A 54 4.62 39.98 26.74
C ILE A 54 4.39 40.38 28.20
N SER A 55 5.38 40.99 28.85
CA SER A 55 5.25 41.45 30.23
C SER A 55 4.12 42.46 30.41
N PHE A 56 3.91 43.34 29.43
CA PHE A 56 2.80 44.28 29.44
C PHE A 56 1.45 43.56 29.23
N LEU A 57 1.37 42.65 28.26
CA LEU A 57 0.17 41.89 27.96
C LEU A 57 -0.27 41.00 29.12
N ASP A 58 0.67 40.36 29.81
CA ASP A 58 0.40 39.56 31.03
C ASP A 58 -0.09 40.42 32.20
N SER A 59 0.34 41.68 32.27
CA SER A 59 -0.16 42.65 33.26
C SER A 59 -1.50 43.27 32.88
N SER A 60 -1.90 43.13 31.61
CA SER A 60 -3.13 43.66 31.04
C SER A 60 -4.25 42.61 31.05
N ASN A 61 -5.51 43.04 30.94
CA ASN A 61 -6.62 42.09 30.77
C ASN A 61 -6.93 41.78 29.29
N PHE A 62 -6.02 42.15 28.37
CA PHE A 62 -6.23 42.10 26.92
C PHE A 62 -6.70 40.73 26.41
N MET A 63 -6.13 39.64 26.92
CA MET A 63 -6.46 38.27 26.49
C MET A 63 -7.87 37.82 26.88
N ASN A 64 -8.57 38.59 27.73
CA ASN A 64 -9.95 38.36 28.14
C ASN A 64 -10.94 39.39 27.58
N TRP A 65 -10.47 40.35 26.77
CA TRP A 65 -11.35 41.38 26.23
C TRP A 65 -12.34 40.78 25.22
N PRO A 66 -13.65 41.03 25.38
CA PRO A 66 -14.64 40.62 24.39
C PRO A 66 -14.43 41.37 23.07
N ASP A 67 -14.73 40.71 21.95
CA ASP A 67 -14.74 41.30 20.60
C ASP A 67 -13.38 41.81 20.06
N ARG A 68 -12.25 41.39 20.64
CA ARG A 68 -10.88 41.70 20.15
C ARG A 68 -10.09 40.45 19.73
N TYR A 69 -10.80 39.40 19.36
CA TYR A 69 -10.23 38.09 19.04
C TYR A 69 -9.20 38.12 17.90
N ASP A 70 -9.51 38.81 16.80
CA ASP A 70 -8.59 38.90 15.65
C ASP A 70 -7.27 39.58 16.05
N ASP A 71 -7.34 40.57 16.94
CA ASP A 71 -6.14 41.23 17.48
C ASP A 71 -5.36 40.31 18.42
N GLN A 72 -6.05 39.52 19.25
CA GLN A 72 -5.41 38.54 20.14
C GLN A 72 -4.65 37.48 19.34
N VAL A 73 -5.30 36.88 18.33
CA VAL A 73 -4.69 35.88 17.45
C VAL A 73 -3.53 36.48 16.65
N PHE A 74 -3.68 37.70 16.14
CA PHE A 74 -2.63 38.40 15.41
C PHE A 74 -1.38 38.64 16.26
N VAL A 75 -1.55 39.16 17.48
CA VAL A 75 -0.44 39.42 18.41
C VAL A 75 0.31 38.14 18.75
N ILE A 76 -0.41 37.04 19.02
CA ILE A 76 0.22 35.75 19.33
C ILE A 76 0.98 35.22 18.10
N SER A 77 0.39 35.30 16.90
CA SER A 77 1.02 34.86 15.65
C SER A 77 2.32 35.61 15.35
N GLU A 78 2.32 36.94 15.51
CA GLU A 78 3.52 37.77 15.30
C GLU A 78 4.64 37.46 16.30
N LEU A 79 4.29 37.28 17.58
CA LEU A 79 5.26 36.90 18.60
C LEU A 79 5.81 35.48 18.36
N GLN A 80 4.98 34.56 17.87
CA GLN A 80 5.41 33.21 17.49
C GLN A 80 6.39 33.23 16.31
N ASN A 81 6.09 33.97 15.25
CA ASN A 81 7.01 34.11 14.10
C ASN A 81 8.35 34.72 14.52
N LEU A 82 8.34 35.64 15.47
CA LEU A 82 9.57 36.22 16.02
C LEU A 82 10.33 35.26 16.94
N ALA A 83 9.64 34.40 17.69
CA ALA A 83 10.26 33.37 18.52
C ALA A 83 11.11 32.41 17.66
N TYR A 84 10.60 32.03 16.50
CA TYR A 84 11.24 31.13 15.53
C TYR A 84 11.89 31.89 14.36
N HIS A 85 12.66 32.92 14.67
CA HIS A 85 13.35 33.75 13.66
C HIS A 85 14.39 33.01 12.83
N GLU A 86 14.95 31.90 13.34
CA GLU A 86 15.85 30.98 12.65
C GLU A 86 15.19 29.61 12.59
N ALA A 87 15.03 29.06 11.38
CA ALA A 87 14.35 27.78 11.15
C ALA A 87 15.01 26.61 11.93
N ASP A 88 16.34 26.59 12.03
CA ASP A 88 17.09 25.47 12.63
C ASP A 88 17.53 25.71 14.08
N GLY A 89 17.31 26.92 14.62
CA GLY A 89 17.92 27.39 15.87
C GLY A 89 17.17 27.02 17.15
N GLY A 90 16.03 26.34 17.06
CA GLY A 90 15.17 25.97 18.20
C GLY A 90 14.33 27.12 18.79
N GLY A 91 14.61 28.37 18.37
CA GLY A 91 13.84 29.55 18.72
C GLY A 91 13.97 30.00 20.19
N ASP A 92 13.27 31.09 20.53
CA ASP A 92 13.15 31.56 21.92
C ASP A 92 12.06 30.79 22.66
N VAL A 93 12.48 29.91 23.58
CA VAL A 93 11.60 28.99 24.32
C VAL A 93 10.58 29.74 25.19
N GLU A 94 10.95 30.86 25.80
CA GLU A 94 10.06 31.60 26.71
C GLU A 94 8.89 32.22 25.93
N ILE A 95 9.20 32.87 24.81
CA ILE A 95 8.20 33.48 23.93
C ILE A 95 7.32 32.39 23.30
N ALA A 96 7.91 31.29 22.82
CA ALA A 96 7.17 30.17 22.24
C ALA A 96 6.19 29.51 23.23
N GLN A 97 6.64 29.25 24.47
CA GLN A 97 5.79 28.71 25.53
C GLN A 97 4.67 29.67 25.92
N TRP A 98 4.95 30.98 25.92
CA TRP A 98 3.90 31.98 26.12
C TRP A 98 2.85 31.88 25.00
N CYS A 99 3.24 31.84 23.73
CA CYS A 99 2.31 31.76 22.60
C CYS A 99 1.39 30.54 22.68
N ILE A 100 1.94 29.35 22.95
CA ILE A 100 1.15 28.11 23.10
C ILE A 100 0.15 28.25 24.26
N ARG A 101 0.56 28.81 25.42
CA ARG A 101 -0.34 29.02 26.56
C ARG A 101 -1.50 29.94 26.20
N GLN A 102 -1.24 31.02 25.46
CA GLN A 102 -2.29 31.97 25.08
C GLN A 102 -3.25 31.37 24.05
N TYR A 103 -2.75 30.60 23.07
CA TYR A 103 -3.64 29.88 22.15
C TYR A 103 -4.53 28.87 22.88
N LEU A 104 -3.99 28.10 23.83
CA LEU A 104 -4.78 27.16 24.63
C LEU A 104 -5.82 27.89 25.49
N HIS A 105 -5.47 29.05 26.03
CA HIS A 105 -6.39 29.90 26.78
C HIS A 105 -7.56 30.39 25.90
N LEU A 106 -7.27 30.91 24.70
CA LEU A 106 -8.30 31.32 23.73
C LEU A 106 -9.17 30.13 23.27
N LEU A 107 -8.57 28.95 23.10
CA LEU A 107 -9.30 27.73 22.75
C LEU A 107 -10.25 27.29 23.88
N ALA A 108 -9.82 27.39 25.14
CA ALA A 108 -10.64 27.03 26.31
C ALA A 108 -11.80 28.00 26.56
N GLN A 109 -11.65 29.26 26.19
CA GLN A 109 -12.72 30.27 26.28
C GLN A 109 -13.74 30.18 25.13
N SER A 110 -13.32 29.62 24.00
CA SER A 110 -14.16 29.50 22.81
C SER A 110 -15.11 28.31 22.92
N ARG A 111 -16.41 28.55 22.69
CA ARG A 111 -17.44 27.49 22.68
C ARG A 111 -17.41 26.62 21.41
N GLU A 112 -16.73 27.11 20.36
CA GLU A 112 -16.59 26.48 19.05
C GLU A 112 -15.11 26.37 18.68
N GLU A 113 -14.78 25.33 17.91
CA GLU A 113 -13.44 25.12 17.35
C GLU A 113 -13.13 26.20 16.31
N ARG A 114 -12.33 27.20 16.69
CA ARG A 114 -11.91 28.29 15.81
C ARG A 114 -10.69 27.87 14.98
N VAL A 115 -10.77 28.07 13.68
CA VAL A 115 -9.77 27.60 12.70
C VAL A 115 -8.42 28.27 12.93
N GLU A 116 -8.41 29.58 13.23
CA GLU A 116 -7.20 30.40 13.33
C GLU A 116 -6.35 30.02 14.55
N VAL A 117 -6.98 29.72 15.69
CA VAL A 117 -6.28 29.25 16.91
C VAL A 117 -5.76 27.83 16.75
N LEU A 118 -6.54 26.92 16.13
CA LEU A 118 -6.09 25.57 15.85
C LEU A 118 -4.92 25.55 14.86
N THR A 119 -4.98 26.39 13.83
CA THR A 119 -3.88 26.58 12.87
C THR A 119 -2.64 27.13 13.55
N GLY A 120 -2.80 28.14 14.42
CA GLY A 120 -1.70 28.71 15.21
C GLY A 120 -1.02 27.69 16.12
N LEU A 121 -1.80 26.85 16.81
CA LEU A 121 -1.29 25.75 17.65
C LEU A 121 -0.54 24.70 16.83
N GLY A 122 -1.12 24.23 15.73
CA GLY A 122 -0.47 23.28 14.83
C GLY A 122 0.86 23.82 14.31
N HIS A 123 0.87 25.09 13.89
CA HIS A 123 2.08 25.77 13.42
C HIS A 123 3.12 25.95 14.52
N ALA A 124 2.72 26.22 15.77
CA ALA A 124 3.63 26.32 16.90
C ALA A 124 4.40 25.01 17.14
N TRP A 125 3.68 23.88 17.08
CA TRP A 125 4.29 22.55 17.21
C TRP A 125 5.18 22.21 16.01
N LEU A 126 4.77 22.57 14.80
CA LEU A 126 5.56 22.38 13.58
C LEU A 126 6.87 23.19 13.60
N LEU A 127 6.85 24.43 14.10
CA LEU A 127 8.06 25.25 14.26
C LEU A 127 8.98 24.70 15.35
N ARG A 128 8.41 24.20 16.45
CA ARG A 128 9.17 23.62 17.57
C ARG A 128 9.97 22.39 17.16
N VAL A 129 9.46 21.58 16.22
CA VAL A 129 10.13 20.35 15.81
C VAL A 129 11.29 20.58 14.83
N GLN A 130 11.38 21.74 14.17
CA GLN A 130 12.37 22.01 13.12
C GLN A 130 13.82 21.82 13.60
N SER A 131 14.17 22.24 14.83
CA SER A 131 15.51 22.02 15.37
C SER A 131 15.86 20.54 15.56
N THR A 132 14.86 19.71 15.88
CA THR A 132 15.03 18.26 16.03
C THR A 132 15.14 17.60 14.65
N LEU A 133 14.34 18.02 13.67
CA LEU A 133 14.46 17.55 12.27
C LEU A 133 15.81 17.94 11.66
N ALA A 134 16.31 19.15 11.93
CA ALA A 134 17.64 19.59 11.50
C ALA A 134 18.76 18.75 12.13
N ARG A 135 18.59 18.31 13.39
CA ARG A 135 19.53 17.40 14.07
C ARG A 135 19.53 16.01 13.43
N ILE A 136 18.34 15.47 13.13
CA ILE A 136 18.17 14.21 12.39
C ILE A 136 18.89 14.29 11.04
N GLY A 137 18.61 15.32 10.23
CA GLY A 137 19.24 15.50 8.92
C GLY A 137 20.77 15.64 8.97
N ARG A 138 21.34 16.24 10.03
CA ARG A 138 22.81 16.30 10.23
C ARG A 138 23.39 14.95 10.62
N ASN A 139 22.72 14.18 11.45
CA ASN A 139 23.17 12.86 11.87
C ASN A 139 23.12 11.84 10.72
N ASP A 140 22.06 11.88 9.90
CA ASP A 140 21.90 11.02 8.72
C ASP A 140 22.90 11.38 7.60
N GLY A 141 23.27 12.66 7.48
CA GLY A 141 24.31 13.12 6.56
C GLY A 141 25.75 12.82 7.02
N SER A 142 25.95 12.51 8.31
CA SER A 142 27.28 12.24 8.89
C SER A 142 27.64 10.75 8.92
N SER A 143 26.65 9.87 8.80
CA SER A 143 26.82 8.41 8.71
C SER A 143 27.04 7.92 7.28
N SER A 144 26.91 8.78 6.27
CA SER A 144 27.10 8.46 4.85
C SER A 144 28.44 8.97 4.31
N GLY A 145 29.52 8.47 4.90
CA GLY A 145 30.89 8.49 4.33
C GLY A 145 31.09 7.47 3.20
N THR A 146 30.10 7.29 2.32
CA THR A 146 30.20 6.65 1.00
C THR A 146 28.95 7.08 0.23
N GLY A 147 29.15 7.92 -0.80
CA GLY A 147 28.09 8.75 -1.37
C GLY A 147 26.95 7.97 -2.03
N SER A 148 25.75 8.10 -1.46
CA SER A 148 24.51 8.00 -2.23
C SER A 148 24.29 9.33 -2.96
N THR A 149 25.00 9.46 -4.08
CA THR A 149 24.54 10.37 -5.13
C THR A 149 23.53 9.60 -5.96
N ARG A 150 22.30 10.10 -5.96
CA ARG A 150 21.30 9.95 -7.03
C ARG A 150 21.98 9.55 -8.35
N PRO A 151 21.67 8.39 -8.98
CA PRO A 151 22.29 8.06 -10.25
C PRO A 151 21.71 8.99 -11.32
N SER A 152 22.46 10.05 -11.61
CA SER A 152 22.38 10.75 -12.89
C SER A 152 22.68 9.74 -13.99
N SER A 153 21.81 9.73 -15.00
CA SER A 153 21.90 8.92 -16.22
C SER A 153 23.34 8.82 -16.73
N SER A 154 23.96 7.65 -16.53
CA SER A 154 25.13 7.24 -17.28
C SER A 154 24.93 5.79 -17.71
N THR A 155 25.08 5.60 -19.01
CA THR A 155 24.96 4.36 -19.74
C THR A 155 25.98 3.33 -19.24
N GLY A 156 25.53 2.35 -18.46
CA GLY A 156 26.32 1.22 -18.01
C GLY A 156 25.40 0.14 -17.47
N ARG A 157 25.00 -0.79 -18.34
CA ARG A 157 24.05 -1.88 -18.02
C ARG A 157 24.78 -2.93 -17.17
N VAL A 158 24.58 -2.89 -15.85
CA VAL A 158 24.89 -4.00 -14.94
C VAL A 158 23.55 -4.61 -14.53
N SER A 159 23.34 -5.88 -14.89
CA SER A 159 22.16 -6.64 -14.52
C SER A 159 22.22 -7.02 -13.04
N PHE A 160 21.47 -6.31 -12.21
CA PHE A 160 21.10 -6.78 -10.88
C PHE A 160 19.96 -7.79 -10.99
N THR A 161 19.97 -8.81 -10.12
CA THR A 161 18.90 -9.81 -10.02
C THR A 161 17.80 -9.29 -9.08
N SER A 162 16.53 -9.65 -9.31
CA SER A 162 15.40 -9.17 -8.48
C SER A 162 15.54 -9.51 -6.99
N SER A 163 16.32 -10.54 -6.65
CA SER A 163 16.64 -10.91 -5.27
C SER A 163 17.61 -9.96 -4.58
N ASP A 164 18.50 -9.29 -5.32
CA ASP A 164 19.46 -8.35 -4.74
C ASP A 164 18.76 -7.02 -4.42
N ASP A 165 17.89 -6.54 -5.32
CA ASP A 165 17.06 -5.35 -5.10
C ASP A 165 16.09 -5.54 -3.92
N ALA A 166 15.51 -6.74 -3.77
CA ALA A 166 14.63 -7.08 -2.64
C ALA A 166 15.39 -7.10 -1.31
N ARG A 167 16.62 -7.62 -1.29
CA ARG A 167 17.47 -7.63 -0.09
C ARG A 167 17.96 -6.23 0.28
N GLU A 168 18.28 -5.40 -0.70
CA GLU A 168 18.70 -4.02 -0.48
C GLU A 168 17.54 -3.16 0.04
N THR A 169 16.33 -3.35 -0.51
CA THR A 169 15.11 -2.70 -0.02
C THR A 169 14.78 -3.16 1.41
N ALA A 170 14.80 -4.46 1.68
CA ALA A 170 14.55 -4.99 3.03
C ALA A 170 15.57 -4.47 4.06
N ARG A 171 16.83 -4.34 3.65
CA ARG A 171 17.89 -3.75 4.48
C ARG A 171 17.64 -2.27 4.74
N ALA A 172 17.27 -1.49 3.71
CA ALA A 172 16.94 -0.08 3.86
C ALA A 172 15.73 0.13 4.80
N THR A 173 14.70 -0.70 4.69
CA THR A 173 13.53 -0.68 5.58
C THR A 173 13.93 -1.01 7.02
N ALA A 174 14.75 -2.04 7.23
CA ALA A 174 15.23 -2.40 8.56
C ALA A 174 16.13 -1.33 9.20
N GLU A 175 16.98 -0.67 8.40
CA GLU A 175 17.81 0.46 8.84
C GLU A 175 16.94 1.68 9.19
N ALA A 176 15.92 2.00 8.40
CA ALA A 176 14.95 3.06 8.69
C ALA A 176 14.14 2.79 9.97
N ASP A 177 13.69 1.56 10.18
CA ASP A 177 12.95 1.16 11.39
C ASP A 177 13.84 1.18 12.64
N ALA A 178 15.14 0.86 12.51
CA ALA A 178 16.11 1.00 13.59
C ALA A 178 16.34 2.47 13.96
N LEU A 179 16.42 3.36 12.97
CA LEU A 179 16.55 4.81 13.19
C LEU A 179 15.30 5.41 13.84
N ALA A 180 14.10 4.92 13.49
CA ALA A 180 12.84 5.37 14.10
C ALA A 180 12.81 5.17 15.63
N GLY A 181 13.56 4.18 16.14
CA GLY A 181 13.69 3.91 17.59
C GLY A 181 14.65 4.85 18.33
N THR A 182 15.36 5.74 17.65
CA THR A 182 16.35 6.62 18.28
C THR A 182 15.70 7.77 19.07
N PRO A 183 16.39 8.33 20.09
CA PRO A 183 15.83 9.41 20.91
C PRO A 183 15.37 10.64 20.10
N ASP A 184 16.10 11.01 19.05
CA ASP A 184 15.80 12.16 18.20
C ASP A 184 14.50 11.94 17.40
N TYR A 185 14.29 10.75 16.85
CA TYR A 185 13.07 10.38 16.11
C TYR A 185 11.85 10.25 17.03
N VAL A 186 12.03 9.72 18.25
CA VAL A 186 10.98 9.67 19.27
C VAL A 186 10.56 11.07 19.70
N GLU A 187 11.55 11.96 19.93
CA GLU A 187 11.30 13.37 20.28
C GLU A 187 10.56 14.09 19.14
N ALA A 188 10.99 13.92 17.89
CA ALA A 188 10.34 14.53 16.73
C ALA A 188 8.87 14.08 16.60
N ARG A 189 8.60 12.77 16.72
CA ARG A 189 7.23 12.23 16.71
C ARG A 189 6.36 12.78 17.84
N GLY A 190 6.92 12.90 19.05
CA GLY A 190 6.21 13.46 20.19
C GLY A 190 5.76 14.92 19.99
N MET A 191 6.46 15.69 19.14
CA MET A 191 6.09 17.05 18.78
C MET A 191 5.18 17.12 17.54
N LEU A 192 5.36 16.20 16.57
CA LEU A 192 4.59 16.17 15.33
C LEU A 192 3.17 15.61 15.49
N LEU A 193 2.94 14.66 16.40
CA LEU A 193 1.61 14.10 16.66
C LEU A 193 0.59 15.17 17.10
N PRO A 194 0.90 16.04 18.09
CA PRO A 194 0.03 17.18 18.41
C PRO A 194 -0.17 18.11 17.21
N ALA A 195 0.88 18.36 16.41
CA ALA A 195 0.80 19.25 15.26
C ALA A 195 -0.24 18.75 14.23
N THR A 196 -0.14 17.46 13.85
CA THR A 196 -1.07 16.85 12.88
C THR A 196 -2.49 16.81 13.41
N GLU A 197 -2.70 16.54 14.70
CA GLU A 197 -4.04 16.55 15.32
C GLU A 197 -4.68 17.95 15.29
N TYR A 198 -3.94 18.99 15.66
CA TYR A 198 -4.46 20.36 15.61
C TYR A 198 -4.76 20.82 14.18
N PHE A 199 -3.90 20.49 13.21
CA PHE A 199 -4.16 20.79 11.81
C PHE A 199 -5.37 20.02 11.26
N HIS A 200 -5.53 18.74 11.62
CA HIS A 200 -6.69 17.95 11.21
C HIS A 200 -8.01 18.58 11.73
N ARG A 201 -8.03 18.99 12.99
CA ARG A 201 -9.17 19.70 13.59
C ARG A 201 -9.41 21.06 12.92
N ALA A 202 -8.36 21.80 12.60
CA ALA A 202 -8.46 23.08 11.89
C ALA A 202 -9.06 22.91 10.48
N VAL A 203 -8.58 21.92 9.71
CA VAL A 203 -9.10 21.61 8.37
C VAL A 203 -10.57 21.19 8.46
N THR A 204 -10.91 20.29 9.38
CA THR A 204 -12.30 19.85 9.57
C THR A 204 -13.23 21.02 9.94
N ALA A 205 -12.78 21.93 10.81
CA ALA A 205 -13.54 23.13 11.16
C ALA A 205 -13.66 24.09 9.96
N ALA A 206 -12.59 24.27 9.17
CA ALA A 206 -12.60 25.10 7.96
C ALA A 206 -13.53 24.56 6.87
N GLU A 207 -13.57 23.24 6.69
CA GLU A 207 -14.49 22.55 5.78
C GLU A 207 -15.95 22.78 6.16
N ARG A 208 -16.30 22.62 7.45
CA ARG A 208 -17.67 22.88 7.95
C ARG A 208 -18.10 24.33 7.69
N LEU A 209 -17.16 25.26 7.76
CA LEU A 209 -17.41 26.69 7.53
C LEU A 209 -17.25 27.12 6.07
N ASN A 210 -16.86 26.18 5.17
CA ASN A 210 -16.54 26.42 3.76
C ASN A 210 -15.51 27.55 3.57
N ARG A 211 -14.48 27.58 4.44
CA ARG A 211 -13.39 28.58 4.49
C ARG A 211 -12.03 27.90 4.43
N LEU A 212 -11.87 26.91 3.56
CA LEU A 212 -10.59 26.26 3.33
C LEU A 212 -9.57 27.27 2.81
N ASP A 213 -8.42 27.32 3.47
CA ASP A 213 -7.28 28.15 3.09
C ASP A 213 -6.13 27.27 2.60
N GLY A 214 -5.51 27.69 1.50
CA GLY A 214 -4.36 26.98 0.93
C GLY A 214 -3.18 26.94 1.90
N ALA A 215 -2.96 28.01 2.67
CA ALA A 215 -1.87 28.08 3.65
C ALA A 215 -2.04 27.02 4.76
N LEU A 216 -3.24 26.88 5.30
CA LEU A 216 -3.59 25.84 6.27
C LEU A 216 -3.31 24.43 5.72
N LEU A 217 -3.75 24.15 4.49
CA LEU A 217 -3.54 22.85 3.85
C LEU A 217 -2.06 22.56 3.59
N SER A 218 -1.26 23.57 3.23
CA SER A 218 0.19 23.40 3.08
C SER A 218 0.89 23.11 4.41
N PHE A 219 0.53 23.79 5.50
CA PHE A 219 1.10 23.50 6.82
C PHE A 219 0.68 22.11 7.32
N ALA A 220 -0.58 21.73 7.08
CA ALA A 220 -1.08 20.40 7.41
C ALA A 220 -0.31 19.31 6.64
N ALA A 221 -0.07 19.53 5.34
CA ALA A 221 0.72 18.62 4.52
C ALA A 221 2.18 18.51 5.01
N GLU A 222 2.83 19.63 5.31
CA GLU A 222 4.21 19.66 5.82
C GLU A 222 4.35 18.87 7.13
N ALA A 223 3.41 19.03 8.06
CA ALA A 223 3.40 18.28 9.30
C ALA A 223 3.25 16.77 9.08
N HIS A 224 2.40 16.35 8.13
CA HIS A 224 2.19 14.94 7.81
C HIS A 224 3.39 14.32 7.06
N ILE A 225 4.03 15.07 6.15
CA ILE A 225 5.27 14.65 5.48
C ILE A 225 6.39 14.45 6.51
N SER A 226 6.54 15.43 7.40
CA SER A 226 7.55 15.37 8.47
C SER A 226 7.29 14.18 9.38
N LEU A 227 6.03 13.94 9.79
CA LEU A 227 5.65 12.80 10.61
C LEU A 227 5.88 11.45 9.91
N GLY A 228 5.58 11.36 8.61
CA GLY A 228 5.88 10.18 7.79
C GLY A 228 7.38 9.88 7.75
N SER A 229 8.22 10.91 7.60
CA SER A 229 9.68 10.74 7.52
C SER A 229 10.34 10.25 8.82
N VAL A 230 9.72 10.52 9.97
CA VAL A 230 10.24 10.09 11.28
C VAL A 230 9.49 8.88 11.85
N SER A 231 8.50 8.35 11.12
CA SER A 231 7.70 7.21 11.55
C SER A 231 8.24 5.90 10.97
N PRO A 232 8.05 4.77 11.68
CA PRO A 232 8.38 3.45 11.16
C PRO A 232 7.66 3.15 9.84
N SER A 233 8.25 2.25 9.07
CA SER A 233 7.82 1.89 7.70
C SER A 233 6.40 1.34 7.60
N HIS A 234 5.85 0.78 8.69
CA HIS A 234 4.50 0.25 8.74
C HIS A 234 3.41 1.30 9.00
N HIS A 235 3.78 2.54 9.40
CA HIS A 235 2.81 3.63 9.66
C HIS A 235 3.06 4.89 8.81
N ASN A 236 4.21 4.99 8.12
CA ASN A 236 4.58 6.21 7.39
C ASN A 236 3.66 6.50 6.19
N GLU A 237 3.16 5.47 5.50
CA GLU A 237 2.35 5.59 4.30
C GLU A 237 1.03 6.33 4.54
N GLN A 238 0.37 6.08 5.67
CA GLN A 238 -0.87 6.77 6.04
C GLN A 238 -0.67 8.28 6.14
N TYR A 239 0.45 8.72 6.71
CA TYR A 239 0.77 10.14 6.84
C TYR A 239 1.09 10.78 5.49
N PHE A 240 1.86 10.09 4.63
CA PHE A 240 2.14 10.60 3.28
C PHE A 240 0.88 10.70 2.42
N ASN A 241 -0.01 9.72 2.48
CA ASN A 241 -1.29 9.74 1.78
C ASN A 241 -2.15 10.92 2.23
N GLN A 242 -2.23 11.17 3.54
CA GLN A 242 -2.96 12.31 4.08
C GLN A 242 -2.33 13.65 3.64
N ALA A 243 -1.00 13.76 3.62
CA ALA A 243 -0.31 14.95 3.13
C ALA A 243 -0.60 15.24 1.66
N ILE A 244 -0.59 14.20 0.82
CA ILE A 244 -0.90 14.32 -0.62
C ILE A 244 -2.34 14.80 -0.81
N SER A 245 -3.29 14.28 -0.04
CA SER A 245 -4.69 14.73 -0.07
C SER A 245 -4.82 16.23 0.23
N TYR A 246 -4.10 16.73 1.24
CA TYR A 246 -4.08 18.16 1.55
C TYR A 246 -3.43 19.00 0.44
N LEU A 247 -2.31 18.56 -0.14
CA LEU A 247 -1.66 19.27 -1.25
C LEU A 247 -2.54 19.33 -2.51
N GLN A 248 -3.24 18.24 -2.82
CA GLN A 248 -4.18 18.19 -3.94
C GLN A 248 -5.34 19.17 -3.72
N THR A 249 -5.91 19.17 -2.52
CA THR A 249 -6.99 20.10 -2.15
C THR A 249 -6.50 21.55 -2.22
N ALA A 250 -5.28 21.84 -1.77
CA ALA A 250 -4.67 23.17 -1.85
C ALA A 250 -4.46 23.63 -3.29
N SER A 251 -4.07 22.71 -4.19
CA SER A 251 -3.84 23.02 -5.61
C SER A 251 -5.12 23.37 -6.38
N GLN A 252 -6.28 22.97 -5.86
CA GLN A 252 -7.59 23.28 -6.45
C GLN A 252 -8.12 24.66 -6.05
N ILE A 253 -7.49 25.33 -5.06
CA ILE A 253 -7.88 26.67 -4.61
C ILE A 253 -7.37 27.72 -5.61
N VAL A 254 -8.31 28.49 -6.18
CA VAL A 254 -8.02 29.52 -7.19
C VAL A 254 -7.08 30.58 -6.62
N GLY A 255 -5.90 30.75 -7.24
CA GLY A 255 -4.93 31.79 -6.89
C GLY A 255 -3.92 31.40 -5.80
N PHE A 256 -3.98 30.17 -5.28
CA PHE A 256 -2.95 29.65 -4.37
C PHE A 256 -1.87 28.89 -5.14
N HIS A 257 -0.60 29.19 -4.85
CA HIS A 257 0.54 28.48 -5.43
C HIS A 257 1.33 27.78 -4.32
N LEU A 258 1.50 26.46 -4.44
CA LEU A 258 2.36 25.67 -3.55
C LEU A 258 3.79 26.21 -3.57
N SER A 259 4.50 26.09 -2.45
CA SER A 259 5.92 26.45 -2.40
C SER A 259 6.76 25.56 -3.34
N PRO A 260 7.88 26.03 -3.91
CA PRO A 260 8.70 25.25 -4.84
C PRO A 260 9.17 23.90 -4.29
N PHE A 261 9.38 23.81 -2.97
CA PHE A 261 9.72 22.59 -2.25
C PHE A 261 8.57 21.56 -2.29
N LEU A 262 7.34 22.00 -2.00
CA LEU A 262 6.14 21.16 -2.06
C LEU A 262 5.72 20.85 -3.51
N GLN A 263 6.06 21.70 -4.48
CA GLN A 263 5.87 21.41 -5.91
C GLN A 263 6.80 20.29 -6.40
N HIS A 264 8.06 20.22 -5.91
CA HIS A 264 8.98 19.14 -6.27
C HIS A 264 8.66 17.81 -5.58
N GLN A 265 8.00 17.86 -4.41
CA GLN A 265 7.43 16.69 -3.74
C GLN A 265 6.06 16.29 -4.30
N SER A 266 5.44 17.15 -5.11
CA SER A 266 4.17 16.88 -5.79
C SER A 266 4.36 16.75 -7.31
N PRO A 267 4.72 15.55 -7.77
CA PRO A 267 4.31 15.15 -9.09
C PRO A 267 3.86 13.69 -9.11
N LEU A 268 2.63 13.38 -8.68
CA LEU A 268 2.00 12.10 -9.05
C LEU A 268 0.50 12.29 -9.37
N PRO A 269 -0.01 11.65 -10.44
CA PRO A 269 -1.42 11.67 -10.85
C PRO A 269 -2.28 10.91 -9.81
N PRO A 270 -3.64 10.90 -9.89
CA PRO A 270 -4.49 10.62 -8.74
C PRO A 270 -4.23 9.20 -8.22
N TYR A 271 -3.52 9.10 -7.09
CA TYR A 271 -3.36 7.85 -6.37
C TYR A 271 -4.65 7.62 -5.58
N ARG A 272 -5.64 6.99 -6.22
CA ARG A 272 -6.36 5.96 -5.47
C ARG A 272 -5.29 4.97 -5.04
N ALA A 273 -5.23 4.64 -3.75
CA ALA A 273 -4.27 3.71 -3.15
C ALA A 273 -4.48 2.26 -3.64
N THR A 274 -4.64 2.04 -4.94
CA THR A 274 -4.68 0.73 -5.56
C THR A 274 -3.25 0.31 -5.81
N MET A 275 -2.72 -0.52 -4.91
CA MET A 275 -1.43 -1.17 -5.08
C MET A 275 -1.48 -2.24 -6.17
N LEU A 276 -2.64 -2.88 -6.31
CA LEU A 276 -2.97 -3.80 -7.39
C LEU A 276 -4.13 -3.23 -8.21
N GLU A 277 -3.92 -3.06 -9.52
CA GLU A 277 -4.96 -2.84 -10.51
C GLU A 277 -4.74 -3.80 -11.69
N ALA A 278 -5.60 -4.80 -11.83
CA ALA A 278 -5.51 -5.80 -12.87
C ALA A 278 -6.82 -5.90 -13.64
N ARG A 279 -6.83 -5.41 -14.90
CA ARG A 279 -8.03 -5.37 -15.76
C ARG A 279 -7.98 -6.47 -16.81
N LEU A 280 -8.88 -7.44 -16.73
CA LEU A 280 -9.10 -8.48 -17.74
C LEU A 280 -10.21 -8.03 -18.70
N GLU A 281 -9.93 -8.05 -20.00
CA GLU A 281 -10.93 -7.72 -21.03
C GLU A 281 -12.14 -8.68 -21.02
N GLN A 282 -11.90 -9.95 -20.68
CA GLN A 282 -12.95 -10.97 -20.60
C GLN A 282 -12.97 -11.62 -19.21
N SER A 283 -14.01 -11.32 -18.43
CA SER A 283 -14.22 -11.95 -17.11
C SER A 283 -14.44 -13.46 -17.19
N ALA A 284 -14.85 -13.98 -18.35
CA ALA A 284 -14.99 -15.42 -18.62
C ALA A 284 -13.71 -16.21 -18.32
N THR A 285 -12.53 -15.63 -18.52
CA THR A 285 -11.25 -16.29 -18.29
C THR A 285 -11.09 -16.66 -16.81
N LEU A 286 -11.21 -15.67 -15.91
CA LEU A 286 -11.11 -15.92 -14.48
C LEU A 286 -12.25 -16.81 -13.97
N LYS A 287 -13.45 -16.63 -14.51
CA LYS A 287 -14.62 -17.47 -14.18
C LYS A 287 -14.38 -18.95 -14.48
N LYS A 288 -13.88 -19.27 -15.68
CA LYS A 288 -13.55 -20.65 -16.08
C LYS A 288 -12.43 -21.24 -15.22
N VAL A 289 -11.42 -20.44 -14.87
CA VAL A 289 -10.32 -20.86 -14.00
C VAL A 289 -10.85 -21.18 -12.59
N VAL A 290 -11.60 -20.28 -11.97
CA VAL A 290 -12.19 -20.48 -10.64
C VAL A 290 -13.14 -21.69 -10.63
N ASP A 291 -13.95 -21.85 -11.68
CA ASP A 291 -14.85 -23.00 -11.82
C ASP A 291 -14.11 -24.34 -11.92
N ALA A 292 -12.89 -24.36 -12.46
CA ALA A 292 -12.06 -25.56 -12.56
C ALA A 292 -11.40 -25.94 -11.22
N ILE A 293 -11.10 -24.96 -10.36
CA ILE A 293 -10.32 -25.18 -9.13
C ILE A 293 -11.18 -25.30 -7.86
N LYS A 294 -12.39 -24.72 -7.83
CA LYS A 294 -13.25 -24.64 -6.63
C LYS A 294 -13.63 -25.99 -5.99
N ASP A 295 -13.59 -27.07 -6.76
CA ASP A 295 -13.95 -28.42 -6.28
C ASP A 295 -12.72 -29.18 -5.72
N LEU A 296 -11.53 -28.62 -5.89
CA LEU A 296 -10.27 -29.14 -5.36
C LEU A 296 -9.87 -28.39 -4.08
N VAL A 297 -10.05 -27.07 -4.07
CA VAL A 297 -9.58 -26.17 -3.02
C VAL A 297 -10.73 -25.24 -2.62
N GLN A 298 -10.89 -25.01 -1.31
CA GLN A 298 -11.92 -24.09 -0.79
C GLN A 298 -11.38 -22.67 -0.64
N ASP A 299 -10.16 -22.55 -0.11
CA ASP A 299 -9.49 -21.30 0.25
C ASP A 299 -8.07 -21.32 -0.32
N CYS A 300 -7.65 -20.22 -0.95
CA CYS A 300 -6.34 -20.12 -1.59
C CYS A 300 -5.84 -18.68 -1.62
N ASN A 301 -4.51 -18.51 -1.68
CA ASN A 301 -3.89 -17.22 -1.96
C ASN A 301 -3.73 -17.00 -3.46
N PHE A 302 -4.12 -15.81 -3.91
CA PHE A 302 -3.71 -15.26 -5.19
C PHE A 302 -2.51 -14.35 -4.97
N ASP A 303 -1.33 -14.82 -5.35
CA ASP A 303 -0.07 -14.09 -5.21
C ASP A 303 0.09 -13.18 -6.43
N CYS A 304 -0.01 -11.87 -6.23
CA CYS A 304 0.13 -10.88 -7.27
C CYS A 304 1.51 -10.24 -7.16
N ASN A 305 2.22 -10.14 -8.29
CA ASN A 305 3.50 -9.47 -8.42
C ASN A 305 3.62 -8.81 -9.80
N ASP A 306 4.78 -8.23 -10.11
CA ASP A 306 5.10 -7.60 -11.40
C ASP A 306 4.90 -8.53 -12.61
N SER A 307 5.11 -9.83 -12.43
CA SER A 307 5.02 -10.86 -13.46
C SER A 307 3.59 -11.29 -13.77
N GLY A 308 2.64 -11.05 -12.85
CA GLY A 308 1.24 -11.42 -12.99
C GLY A 308 0.58 -11.88 -11.69
N ILE A 309 -0.48 -12.67 -11.83
CA ILE A 309 -1.22 -13.27 -10.72
C ILE A 309 -1.03 -14.78 -10.74
N ALA A 310 -0.42 -15.30 -9.69
CA ALA A 310 -0.19 -16.72 -9.48
C ALA A 310 -1.14 -17.28 -8.41
N LEU A 311 -1.39 -18.58 -8.48
CA LEU A 311 -2.08 -19.32 -7.43
C LEU A 311 -1.48 -20.71 -7.38
N GLN A 312 -1.09 -21.15 -6.20
CA GLN A 312 -0.69 -22.53 -5.97
C GLN A 312 -1.49 -23.05 -4.79
N ALA A 313 -2.05 -24.26 -4.87
CA ALA A 313 -2.74 -24.86 -3.74
C ALA A 313 -2.82 -26.38 -3.79
N MET A 314 -2.84 -27.02 -2.62
CA MET A 314 -3.05 -28.45 -2.46
C MET A 314 -4.49 -28.76 -2.08
N ASP A 315 -4.97 -29.94 -2.48
CA ASP A 315 -6.25 -30.45 -1.99
C ASP A 315 -6.15 -30.93 -0.53
N ASN A 316 -7.29 -31.11 0.14
CA ASN A 316 -7.34 -31.54 1.54
C ASN A 316 -6.67 -32.91 1.81
N SER A 317 -6.44 -33.72 0.77
CA SER A 317 -5.74 -35.01 0.92
C SER A 317 -4.25 -34.95 0.59
N HIS A 318 -3.74 -33.79 0.16
CA HIS A 318 -2.35 -33.60 -0.30
C HIS A 318 -1.92 -34.55 -1.43
N VAL A 319 -2.87 -34.99 -2.27
CA VAL A 319 -2.64 -35.90 -3.40
C VAL A 319 -2.61 -35.13 -4.73
N ALA A 320 -3.30 -33.99 -4.78
CA ALA A 320 -3.37 -33.13 -5.96
C ALA A 320 -2.92 -31.69 -5.63
N LEU A 321 -2.16 -31.10 -6.55
CA LEU A 321 -1.74 -29.71 -6.48
C LEU A 321 -2.20 -28.97 -7.73
N VAL A 322 -2.75 -27.78 -7.55
CA VAL A 322 -3.05 -26.84 -8.63
C VAL A 322 -2.02 -25.72 -8.64
N SER A 323 -1.54 -25.36 -9.83
CA SER A 323 -0.66 -24.22 -10.07
C SER A 323 -1.16 -23.45 -11.27
N MET A 324 -1.51 -22.19 -11.05
CA MET A 324 -2.01 -21.26 -12.04
C MET A 324 -1.04 -20.08 -12.14
N MET A 325 -0.82 -19.60 -13.35
CA MET A 325 -0.10 -18.36 -13.62
C MET A 325 -0.84 -17.60 -14.71
N LEU A 326 -1.35 -16.41 -14.37
CA LEU A 326 -1.87 -15.43 -15.31
C LEU A 326 -0.84 -14.31 -15.44
N LYS A 327 -0.16 -14.26 -16.57
CA LYS A 327 0.89 -13.26 -16.81
C LYS A 327 0.33 -11.85 -16.91
N ALA A 328 1.12 -10.86 -16.53
CA ALA A 328 0.77 -9.44 -16.63
C ALA A 328 0.24 -9.04 -18.03
N GLU A 329 0.77 -9.65 -19.09
CA GLU A 329 0.35 -9.45 -20.49
C GLU A 329 -1.13 -9.80 -20.76
N MET A 330 -1.76 -10.60 -19.90
CA MET A 330 -3.20 -10.92 -19.99
C MET A 330 -4.10 -9.76 -19.55
N PHE A 331 -3.54 -8.76 -18.87
CA PHE A 331 -4.28 -7.67 -18.25
C PHE A 331 -3.94 -6.35 -18.93
N SER A 332 -4.94 -5.48 -19.07
CA SER A 332 -4.82 -4.17 -19.74
C SER A 332 -5.75 -3.14 -19.09
N PRO A 333 -5.25 -2.27 -18.18
CA PRO A 333 -3.88 -2.22 -17.65
C PRO A 333 -3.61 -3.29 -16.55
N PHE A 334 -2.33 -3.56 -16.33
CA PHE A 334 -1.81 -4.29 -15.17
C PHE A 334 -0.88 -3.40 -14.36
N ARG A 335 -1.09 -3.33 -13.06
CA ARG A 335 -0.23 -2.64 -12.13
C ARG A 335 -0.20 -3.40 -10.81
N CYS A 336 1.00 -3.72 -10.34
CA CYS A 336 1.24 -4.34 -9.04
C CYS A 336 2.51 -3.71 -8.47
N ASP A 337 2.37 -2.79 -7.51
CA ASP A 337 3.51 -2.01 -7.02
C ASP A 337 4.37 -2.79 -6.00
N ARG A 338 3.77 -3.72 -5.23
CA ARG A 338 4.48 -4.69 -4.38
C ARG A 338 3.81 -6.05 -4.46
N ASN A 339 4.57 -7.07 -4.06
CA ASN A 339 4.07 -8.43 -3.96
C ASN A 339 3.00 -8.51 -2.87
N ILE A 340 1.82 -8.99 -3.25
CA ILE A 340 0.64 -9.03 -2.38
C ILE A 340 -0.04 -10.38 -2.52
N ALA A 341 -0.39 -10.99 -1.37
CA ALA A 341 -1.11 -12.26 -1.33
C ALA A 341 -2.57 -11.99 -0.95
N LEU A 342 -3.50 -12.34 -1.84
CA LEU A 342 -4.93 -12.16 -1.61
C LEU A 342 -5.56 -13.51 -1.21
N GLY A 343 -5.77 -13.72 0.09
CA GLY A 343 -6.44 -14.92 0.59
C GLY A 343 -7.94 -14.86 0.37
N ILE A 344 -8.45 -15.67 -0.55
CA ILE A 344 -9.84 -15.62 -0.99
C ILE A 344 -10.51 -16.99 -0.83
N ASN A 345 -11.72 -16.99 -0.27
CA ASN A 345 -12.60 -18.14 -0.33
C ASN A 345 -13.20 -18.30 -1.74
N LEU A 346 -12.87 -19.39 -2.42
CA LEU A 346 -13.29 -19.66 -3.80
C LEU A 346 -14.79 -19.84 -3.94
N THR A 347 -15.50 -20.26 -2.89
CA THR A 347 -16.97 -20.36 -2.90
C THR A 347 -17.60 -18.97 -2.97
N SER A 348 -17.07 -18.00 -2.22
CA SER A 348 -17.51 -16.60 -2.26
C SER A 348 -17.16 -15.94 -3.59
N LEU A 349 -15.94 -16.14 -4.08
CA LEU A 349 -15.50 -15.62 -5.39
C LEU A 349 -16.37 -16.17 -6.53
N THR A 350 -16.70 -17.47 -6.51
CA THR A 350 -17.60 -18.08 -7.50
C THR A 350 -18.98 -17.42 -7.50
N LYS A 351 -19.53 -17.03 -6.34
CA LYS A 351 -20.84 -16.35 -6.28
C LYS A 351 -20.78 -14.96 -6.90
N VAL A 352 -19.71 -14.21 -6.65
CA VAL A 352 -19.50 -12.87 -7.23
C VAL A 352 -19.32 -12.96 -8.74
N LEU A 353 -18.47 -13.88 -9.23
CA LEU A 353 -18.24 -14.10 -10.66
C LEU A 353 -19.48 -14.59 -11.44
N ARG A 354 -20.53 -15.08 -10.76
CA ARG A 354 -21.81 -15.41 -11.40
C ARG A 354 -22.64 -14.18 -11.77
N ALA A 355 -22.42 -13.04 -11.13
CA ALA A 355 -23.13 -11.80 -11.44
C ALA A 355 -22.65 -11.16 -12.77
N ALA A 356 -21.44 -11.51 -13.19
CA ALA A 356 -20.81 -11.05 -14.43
C ALA A 356 -21.21 -11.89 -15.65
N GLN A 357 -21.43 -11.21 -16.78
CA GLN A 357 -21.54 -11.83 -18.09
C GLN A 357 -20.16 -12.18 -18.64
N ASN A 358 -20.09 -13.14 -19.56
CA ASN A 358 -18.81 -13.66 -20.06
C ASN A 358 -17.94 -12.59 -20.77
N GLU A 359 -18.58 -11.64 -21.45
CA GLU A 359 -17.92 -10.54 -22.16
C GLU A 359 -17.75 -9.27 -21.32
N ASP A 360 -18.18 -9.28 -20.04
CA ASP A 360 -17.96 -8.15 -19.15
C ASP A 360 -16.46 -8.03 -18.82
N ILE A 361 -15.96 -6.80 -18.78
CA ILE A 361 -14.59 -6.46 -18.40
C ILE A 361 -14.49 -6.54 -16.88
N LEU A 362 -13.51 -7.28 -16.36
CA LEU A 362 -13.26 -7.41 -14.93
C LEU A 362 -12.04 -6.59 -14.53
N THR A 363 -12.16 -5.72 -13.53
CA THR A 363 -11.04 -5.04 -12.90
C THR A 363 -10.94 -5.46 -11.44
N LEU A 364 -9.77 -5.99 -11.06
CA LEU A 364 -9.40 -6.33 -9.69
C LEU A 364 -8.64 -5.16 -9.08
N LYS A 365 -9.06 -4.73 -7.88
CA LYS A 365 -8.43 -3.63 -7.14
C LYS A 365 -8.16 -4.05 -5.71
N ALA A 366 -6.93 -3.84 -5.25
CA ALA A 366 -6.55 -4.05 -3.85
C ALA A 366 -5.56 -2.97 -3.39
N GLU A 367 -5.64 -2.63 -2.11
CA GLU A 367 -4.70 -1.73 -1.41
C GLU A 367 -3.45 -2.51 -0.95
N ASP A 368 -2.51 -1.88 -0.23
CA ASP A 368 -1.24 -2.52 0.19
C ASP A 368 -1.44 -3.62 1.25
N SER A 369 -2.20 -3.31 2.31
CA SER A 369 -2.66 -4.28 3.32
C SER A 369 -4.17 -4.48 3.21
N PRO A 370 -4.66 -5.22 2.21
CA PRO A 370 -6.07 -5.25 1.90
C PRO A 370 -6.81 -6.14 2.90
N ASP A 371 -7.78 -5.56 3.60
CA ASP A 371 -8.82 -6.35 4.28
C ASP A 371 -9.88 -6.85 3.29
N VAL A 372 -9.98 -6.18 2.13
CA VAL A 372 -10.95 -6.44 1.08
C VAL A 372 -10.30 -6.33 -0.30
N VAL A 373 -10.73 -7.20 -1.22
CA VAL A 373 -10.48 -7.04 -2.65
C VAL A 373 -11.75 -6.55 -3.33
N ASN A 374 -11.61 -5.54 -4.18
CA ASN A 374 -12.68 -4.93 -4.94
C ASN A 374 -12.70 -5.50 -6.37
N LEU A 375 -13.85 -5.99 -6.80
CA LEU A 375 -14.10 -6.52 -8.14
C LEU A 375 -15.11 -5.62 -8.85
N VAL A 376 -14.66 -4.98 -9.93
CA VAL A 376 -15.49 -4.14 -10.78
C VAL A 376 -15.74 -4.84 -12.10
N PHE A 377 -17.02 -5.06 -12.42
CA PHE A 377 -17.46 -5.58 -13.71
C PHE A 377 -18.09 -4.45 -14.54
N GLU A 378 -17.58 -4.27 -15.74
CA GLU A 378 -18.03 -3.24 -16.69
C GLU A 378 -18.57 -3.91 -17.95
N SER A 379 -19.84 -3.67 -18.24
CA SER A 379 -20.51 -4.18 -19.44
C SER A 379 -20.53 -3.11 -20.54
N THR A 380 -19.81 -3.34 -21.64
CA THR A 380 -19.71 -2.39 -22.75
C THR A 380 -21.03 -2.25 -23.54
N GLU A 381 -21.87 -3.28 -23.54
CA GLU A 381 -23.15 -3.28 -24.26
C GLU A 381 -24.26 -2.55 -23.51
N THR A 382 -24.27 -2.66 -22.18
CA THR A 382 -25.38 -2.17 -21.34
C THR A 382 -25.00 -0.96 -20.50
N ASP A 383 -23.76 -0.47 -20.62
CA ASP A 383 -23.17 0.60 -19.80
C ASP A 383 -23.37 0.35 -18.28
N ARG A 384 -23.37 -0.93 -17.91
CA ARG A 384 -23.63 -1.38 -16.54
C ARG A 384 -22.32 -1.57 -15.82
N LEU A 385 -22.15 -0.85 -14.72
CA LEU A 385 -21.04 -1.02 -13.78
C LEU A 385 -21.54 -1.76 -12.54
N SER A 386 -20.87 -2.84 -12.16
CA SER A 386 -21.17 -3.61 -10.95
C SER A 386 -19.92 -3.74 -10.10
N GLU A 387 -20.00 -3.36 -8.83
CA GLU A 387 -18.87 -3.33 -7.91
C GLU A 387 -19.15 -4.25 -6.72
N TYR A 388 -18.18 -5.10 -6.37
CA TYR A 388 -18.30 -6.08 -5.31
C TYR A 388 -17.03 -6.13 -4.46
N ASP A 389 -17.20 -5.98 -3.15
CA ASP A 389 -16.11 -6.15 -2.19
C ASP A 389 -16.16 -7.56 -1.58
N ILE A 390 -15.02 -8.26 -1.65
CA ILE A 390 -14.84 -9.56 -1.01
C ILE A 390 -13.83 -9.39 0.12
N LYS A 391 -14.23 -9.81 1.33
CA LYS A 391 -13.31 -9.86 2.48
C LYS A 391 -12.22 -10.90 2.26
N LEU A 392 -10.99 -10.48 2.50
CA LEU A 392 -9.82 -11.33 2.45
C LEU A 392 -9.66 -12.07 3.78
N MET A 393 -8.89 -13.14 3.74
CA MET A 393 -8.58 -13.98 4.88
C MET A 393 -7.07 -14.19 4.94
N ASP A 394 -6.53 -14.25 6.14
CA ASP A 394 -5.15 -14.67 6.33
C ASP A 394 -5.07 -16.19 6.15
N ILE A 395 -4.44 -16.61 5.05
CA ILE A 395 -4.22 -18.02 4.75
C ILE A 395 -2.72 -18.25 4.77
N ASP A 396 -2.25 -18.96 5.79
CA ASP A 396 -0.88 -19.44 5.85
C ASP A 396 -0.72 -20.57 4.85
N GLN A 397 -0.03 -20.28 3.74
CA GLN A 397 0.13 -21.24 2.66
C GLN A 397 1.62 -21.41 2.32
N GLU A 398 2.11 -22.64 2.43
CA GLU A 398 3.46 -22.98 2.02
C GLU A 398 3.54 -23.14 0.50
N HIS A 399 4.36 -22.31 -0.16
CA HIS A 399 4.70 -22.49 -1.55
C HIS A 399 5.60 -23.70 -1.74
N LEU A 400 5.16 -24.64 -2.56
CA LEU A 400 5.94 -25.81 -2.93
C LEU A 400 6.77 -25.49 -4.17
N GLY A 401 8.09 -25.61 -4.04
CA GLY A 401 9.00 -25.57 -5.17
C GLY A 401 8.69 -26.72 -6.13
N ILE A 402 8.25 -26.40 -7.35
CA ILE A 402 8.03 -27.39 -8.40
C ILE A 402 9.34 -27.49 -9.20
N PRO A 403 10.08 -28.61 -9.13
CA PRO A 403 11.31 -28.78 -9.89
C PRO A 403 11.03 -28.97 -11.38
N ASP A 404 11.89 -28.43 -12.22
CA ASP A 404 11.89 -28.72 -13.66
C ASP A 404 12.26 -30.20 -13.86
N THR A 405 11.24 -31.02 -14.12
CA THR A 405 11.41 -32.48 -14.22
C THR A 405 11.27 -32.92 -15.67
N GLU A 406 12.15 -33.83 -16.09
CA GLU A 406 12.03 -34.48 -17.39
C GLU A 406 10.96 -35.58 -17.34
N TYR A 407 10.03 -35.54 -18.29
CA TYR A 407 8.94 -36.50 -18.39
C TYR A 407 9.24 -37.57 -19.44
N ALA A 408 8.90 -38.82 -19.13
CA ALA A 408 9.08 -39.96 -20.02
C ALA A 408 8.11 -39.95 -21.22
N ALA A 409 6.91 -39.38 -21.02
CA ALA A 409 5.90 -39.23 -22.05
C ALA A 409 5.27 -37.83 -21.97
N THR A 410 5.16 -37.14 -23.11
CA THR A 410 4.40 -35.89 -23.27
C THR A 410 3.35 -36.10 -24.36
N ILE A 411 2.07 -35.90 -24.00
CA ILE A 411 0.93 -36.12 -24.88
C ILE A 411 0.16 -34.81 -24.99
N GLU A 412 -0.01 -34.30 -26.20
CA GLU A 412 -0.88 -33.17 -26.48
C GLU A 412 -2.10 -33.68 -27.27
N MET A 413 -3.30 -33.42 -26.75
CA MET A 413 -4.54 -33.93 -27.35
C MET A 413 -5.71 -32.97 -27.11
N PRO A 414 -6.84 -33.13 -27.81
CA PRO A 414 -8.04 -32.34 -27.54
C PRO A 414 -8.52 -32.54 -26.10
N SER A 415 -8.82 -31.44 -25.40
CA SER A 415 -9.21 -31.46 -23.98
C SER A 415 -10.49 -32.25 -23.72
N ALA A 416 -11.40 -32.31 -24.68
CA ALA A 416 -12.64 -33.08 -24.62
C ALA A 416 -12.42 -34.59 -24.42
N GLU A 417 -11.28 -35.14 -24.86
CA GLU A 417 -10.96 -36.56 -24.69
C GLU A 417 -10.57 -36.90 -23.24
N LEU A 418 -10.10 -35.92 -22.45
CA LEU A 418 -9.69 -36.14 -21.06
C LEU A 418 -10.83 -36.59 -20.14
N GLN A 419 -12.08 -36.22 -20.48
CA GLN A 419 -13.27 -36.54 -19.68
C GLN A 419 -13.55 -38.04 -19.55
N ARG A 420 -12.94 -38.89 -20.38
CA ARG A 420 -13.25 -40.33 -20.51
C ARG A 420 -12.20 -41.28 -19.92
N ILE A 421 -11.29 -40.78 -19.09
CA ILE A 421 -10.01 -41.45 -18.77
C ILE A 421 -9.88 -41.86 -17.29
N PHE A 422 -9.31 -43.04 -17.02
CA PHE A 422 -9.17 -43.60 -15.65
C PHE A 422 -7.76 -44.15 -15.37
N SER A 423 -7.13 -44.85 -16.32
CA SER A 423 -5.72 -45.25 -16.30
C SER A 423 -5.04 -44.81 -17.60
N ILE A 424 -3.77 -44.43 -17.54
CA ILE A 424 -3.01 -43.94 -18.70
C ILE A 424 -1.82 -44.87 -18.93
N GLU A 425 -1.79 -45.49 -20.11
CA GLU A 425 -0.70 -46.33 -20.57
C GLU A 425 -0.18 -45.75 -21.89
N ALA A 426 1.05 -45.23 -21.90
CA ALA A 426 1.68 -44.67 -23.09
C ALA A 426 2.68 -45.66 -23.68
N THR A 427 2.46 -46.03 -24.94
CA THR A 427 3.29 -46.98 -25.70
C THR A 427 3.65 -46.40 -27.07
N LYS A 428 4.56 -47.04 -27.80
CA LYS A 428 4.95 -46.62 -29.15
C LYS A 428 3.78 -46.65 -30.15
N ASP A 429 2.77 -47.49 -29.92
CA ASP A 429 1.60 -47.65 -30.79
C ASP A 429 0.48 -46.64 -30.50
N GLY A 430 0.62 -45.84 -29.44
CA GLY A 430 -0.35 -44.85 -29.00
C GLY A 430 -0.55 -44.83 -27.48
N VAL A 431 -1.47 -43.99 -27.03
CA VAL A 431 -1.87 -43.88 -25.63
C VAL A 431 -3.15 -44.66 -25.42
N ARG A 432 -3.10 -45.65 -24.53
CA ARG A 432 -4.24 -46.45 -24.12
C ARG A 432 -4.78 -45.91 -22.80
N PHE A 433 -6.00 -45.40 -22.87
CA PHE A 433 -6.79 -45.06 -21.71
C PHE A 433 -7.67 -46.24 -21.35
N ALA A 434 -7.59 -46.76 -20.13
CA ALA A 434 -8.43 -47.86 -19.71
C ALA A 434 -9.19 -47.52 -18.43
N CYS A 435 -10.31 -48.20 -18.22
CA CYS A 435 -11.19 -48.10 -17.09
C CYS A 435 -11.65 -49.50 -16.69
N GLN A 436 -11.64 -49.78 -15.40
CA GLN A 436 -12.16 -51.02 -14.85
C GLN A 436 -13.05 -50.70 -13.64
N GLY A 437 -14.28 -51.18 -13.66
CA GLY A 437 -15.24 -51.05 -12.58
C GLY A 437 -16.06 -52.33 -12.39
N ASP A 438 -16.89 -52.36 -11.35
CA ASP A 438 -17.60 -53.57 -10.92
C ASP A 438 -18.61 -54.09 -11.96
N ILE A 439 -19.12 -53.20 -12.82
CA ILE A 439 -20.12 -53.50 -13.86
C ILE A 439 -19.44 -53.86 -15.20
N GLY A 440 -18.18 -53.47 -15.42
CA GLY A 440 -17.49 -53.70 -16.68
C GLY A 440 -16.15 -52.98 -16.83
N SER A 441 -15.45 -53.27 -17.92
CA SER A 441 -14.20 -52.61 -18.30
C SER A 441 -14.32 -51.96 -19.68
N GLY A 442 -13.64 -50.85 -19.88
CA GLY A 442 -13.58 -50.13 -21.15
C GLY A 442 -12.16 -49.65 -21.42
N SER A 443 -11.77 -49.58 -22.68
CA SER A 443 -10.51 -48.94 -23.07
C SER A 443 -10.62 -48.21 -24.38
N VAL A 444 -10.02 -47.02 -24.43
CA VAL A 444 -9.92 -46.16 -25.60
C VAL A 444 -8.44 -46.06 -25.94
N THR A 445 -8.08 -46.34 -27.19
CA THR A 445 -6.71 -46.15 -27.67
C THR A 445 -6.69 -44.95 -28.59
N VAL A 446 -5.96 -43.91 -28.18
CA VAL A 446 -5.74 -42.71 -28.97
C VAL A 446 -4.39 -42.84 -29.65
N ARG A 447 -4.39 -42.72 -30.98
CA ARG A 447 -3.18 -42.78 -31.79
C ARG A 447 -2.79 -41.39 -32.25
N GLN A 448 -1.49 -41.19 -32.45
CA GLN A 448 -0.96 -39.98 -33.04
C GLN A 448 -1.58 -39.77 -34.41
N HIS A 449 -2.17 -38.61 -34.64
CA HIS A 449 -2.73 -38.24 -35.92
C HIS A 449 -2.74 -36.72 -36.08
N THR A 450 -2.62 -36.28 -37.33
CA THR A 450 -2.66 -34.87 -37.71
C THR A 450 -3.82 -34.69 -38.69
N ASN A 451 -4.72 -33.78 -38.37
CA ASN A 451 -5.89 -33.43 -39.16
C ASN A 451 -5.68 -32.06 -39.80
N VAL A 452 -5.39 -32.06 -41.11
CA VAL A 452 -5.08 -30.84 -41.87
C VAL A 452 -6.26 -29.85 -41.88
N ASP A 453 -7.51 -30.34 -41.80
CA ASP A 453 -8.70 -29.50 -41.84
C ASP A 453 -9.05 -28.91 -40.47
N LYS A 454 -8.64 -29.56 -39.38
CA LYS A 454 -8.96 -29.17 -37.99
C LYS A 454 -7.76 -29.44 -37.07
N PRO A 455 -6.76 -28.55 -37.03
CA PRO A 455 -5.55 -28.74 -36.22
C PRO A 455 -5.84 -28.83 -34.71
N ASP A 456 -7.00 -28.33 -34.25
CA ASP A 456 -7.45 -28.44 -32.86
C ASP A 456 -7.76 -29.88 -32.43
N GLN A 457 -7.94 -30.79 -33.39
CA GLN A 457 -8.19 -32.22 -33.16
C GLN A 457 -6.91 -33.05 -33.17
N ASP A 458 -5.75 -32.44 -33.44
CA ASP A 458 -4.49 -33.15 -33.54
C ASP A 458 -4.10 -33.80 -32.20
N VAL A 459 -3.53 -35.00 -32.31
CA VAL A 459 -2.92 -35.69 -31.18
C VAL A 459 -1.44 -35.87 -31.47
N ASN A 460 -0.60 -35.29 -30.62
CA ASN A 460 0.85 -35.42 -30.67
C ASN A 460 1.33 -36.22 -29.46
N ILE A 461 2.15 -37.25 -29.69
CA ILE A 461 2.68 -38.11 -28.63
C ILE A 461 4.20 -38.13 -28.76
N GLN A 462 4.89 -37.62 -27.75
CA GLN A 462 6.33 -37.71 -27.62
C GLN A 462 6.63 -38.72 -26.51
N LEU A 463 7.25 -39.84 -26.90
CA LEU A 463 7.55 -40.95 -26.00
C LEU A 463 9.05 -41.20 -25.97
N SER A 464 9.66 -40.95 -24.81
CA SER A 464 11.04 -41.36 -24.51
C SER A 464 11.05 -42.80 -24.00
N GLU A 465 10.21 -43.11 -23.02
CA GLU A 465 10.10 -44.43 -22.41
C GLU A 465 8.63 -44.84 -22.19
N PRO A 466 8.26 -46.12 -22.37
CA PRO A 466 6.91 -46.60 -22.06
C PRO A 466 6.57 -46.41 -20.59
N VAL A 467 5.39 -45.83 -20.31
CA VAL A 467 4.93 -45.56 -18.95
C VAL A 467 3.49 -46.00 -18.78
N SER A 468 3.19 -46.68 -17.67
CA SER A 468 1.86 -47.17 -17.34
C SER A 468 1.55 -46.82 -15.89
N LEU A 469 0.61 -45.90 -15.69
CA LEU A 469 0.27 -45.34 -14.37
C LEU A 469 -1.24 -45.30 -14.15
N THR A 470 -1.61 -45.51 -12.89
CA THR A 470 -3.00 -45.50 -12.45
C THR A 470 -3.25 -44.32 -11.53
N PHE A 471 -4.31 -43.57 -11.79
CA PHE A 471 -4.65 -42.35 -11.06
C PHE A 471 -6.02 -42.43 -10.40
N GLY A 472 -6.29 -41.52 -9.47
CA GLY A 472 -7.63 -41.36 -8.90
C GLY A 472 -8.57 -40.70 -9.90
N LEU A 473 -9.54 -41.45 -10.42
CA LEU A 473 -10.55 -40.93 -11.36
C LEU A 473 -11.21 -39.64 -10.86
N LYS A 474 -11.55 -39.56 -9.56
CA LYS A 474 -12.20 -38.40 -8.96
C LYS A 474 -11.43 -37.10 -9.28
N TYR A 475 -10.10 -37.12 -9.25
CA TYR A 475 -9.26 -35.97 -9.56
C TYR A 475 -9.23 -35.67 -11.06
N LEU A 476 -9.10 -36.68 -11.91
CA LEU A 476 -9.11 -36.49 -13.37
C LEU A 476 -10.43 -35.88 -13.86
N VAL A 477 -11.57 -36.32 -13.28
CA VAL A 477 -12.89 -35.72 -13.55
C VAL A 477 -12.91 -34.24 -13.13
N ASN A 478 -12.34 -33.89 -11.98
CA ASN A 478 -12.23 -32.50 -11.56
C ASN A 478 -11.34 -31.68 -12.51
N PHE A 479 -10.17 -32.18 -12.89
CA PHE A 479 -9.29 -31.49 -13.84
C PHE A 479 -9.92 -31.33 -15.22
N SER A 480 -10.80 -32.24 -15.62
CA SER A 480 -11.54 -32.13 -16.90
C SER A 480 -12.51 -30.95 -16.94
N LYS A 481 -12.85 -30.32 -15.80
CA LYS A 481 -13.67 -29.09 -15.78
C LYS A 481 -12.94 -27.90 -16.42
N ALA A 482 -11.60 -27.93 -16.46
CA ALA A 482 -10.78 -26.95 -17.16
C ALA A 482 -10.85 -27.07 -18.71
N THR A 483 -11.56 -28.06 -19.27
CA THR A 483 -11.77 -28.21 -20.73
C THR A 483 -12.31 -26.93 -21.39
N ALA A 484 -13.09 -26.12 -20.68
CA ALA A 484 -13.62 -24.85 -21.21
C ALA A 484 -12.57 -23.74 -21.38
N ILE A 485 -11.39 -23.90 -20.80
CA ILE A 485 -10.29 -22.93 -20.80
C ILE A 485 -9.48 -23.04 -22.10
N ALA A 486 -9.12 -24.27 -22.50
CA ALA A 486 -8.28 -24.53 -23.66
C ALA A 486 -8.80 -25.69 -24.50
N PRO A 487 -8.73 -25.61 -25.85
CA PRO A 487 -9.17 -26.67 -26.75
C PRO A 487 -8.27 -27.91 -26.71
N LYS A 488 -7.01 -27.75 -26.31
CA LYS A 488 -6.02 -28.82 -26.14
C LYS A 488 -5.58 -28.91 -24.69
N VAL A 489 -5.18 -30.11 -24.29
CA VAL A 489 -4.57 -30.41 -23.00
C VAL A 489 -3.24 -31.13 -23.23
N LYS A 490 -2.25 -30.81 -22.39
CA LYS A 490 -0.95 -31.46 -22.38
C LYS A 490 -0.83 -32.32 -21.13
N LEU A 491 -0.52 -33.60 -21.32
CA LEU A 491 -0.29 -34.57 -20.26
C LEU A 491 1.19 -34.95 -20.24
N CYS A 492 1.86 -34.81 -19.11
CA CYS A 492 3.23 -35.27 -18.94
C CYS A 492 3.29 -36.36 -17.85
N LEU A 493 3.88 -37.51 -18.19
CA LEU A 493 3.91 -38.69 -17.34
C LEU A 493 5.34 -39.20 -17.15
N SER A 494 5.64 -39.67 -15.94
CA SER A 494 6.87 -40.38 -15.57
C SER A 494 6.61 -41.26 -14.34
N GLN A 495 7.36 -42.35 -14.14
CA GLN A 495 7.06 -43.33 -13.07
C GLN A 495 7.20 -42.77 -11.65
N GLU A 496 8.14 -41.84 -11.45
CA GLU A 496 8.53 -41.32 -10.13
C GLU A 496 8.12 -39.85 -9.92
N VAL A 497 7.24 -39.32 -10.78
CA VAL A 497 6.86 -37.90 -10.80
C VAL A 497 5.33 -37.81 -10.89
N PRO A 498 4.67 -36.83 -10.25
CA PRO A 498 3.23 -36.66 -10.41
C PRO A 498 2.85 -36.42 -11.88
N LEU A 499 1.67 -36.90 -12.28
CA LEU A 499 1.09 -36.56 -13.58
C LEU A 499 0.87 -35.06 -13.65
N LEU A 500 1.43 -34.42 -14.67
CA LEU A 500 1.14 -33.03 -15.00
C LEU A 500 0.03 -32.99 -16.06
N VAL A 501 -1.05 -32.28 -15.75
CA VAL A 501 -2.12 -31.91 -16.69
C VAL A 501 -2.09 -30.40 -16.87
N GLU A 502 -1.64 -29.95 -18.04
CA GLU A 502 -1.49 -28.52 -18.37
C GLU A 502 -2.55 -28.09 -19.38
N TYR A 503 -3.27 -27.04 -19.03
CA TYR A 503 -4.12 -26.26 -19.93
C TYR A 503 -3.42 -24.94 -20.21
N ASN A 504 -3.08 -24.71 -21.47
CA ASN A 504 -2.48 -23.45 -21.87
C ASN A 504 -3.58 -22.40 -22.04
N LEU A 505 -3.44 -21.28 -21.33
CA LEU A 505 -4.28 -20.10 -21.55
C LEU A 505 -3.66 -19.28 -22.70
N SER A 506 -4.04 -18.01 -22.83
CA SER A 506 -3.44 -17.14 -23.83
C SER A 506 -1.98 -16.80 -23.45
N GLY A 507 -1.12 -16.75 -24.45
CA GLY A 507 0.30 -16.41 -24.29
C GLY A 507 1.09 -17.47 -23.53
N THR A 508 1.75 -17.05 -22.45
CA THR A 508 2.56 -17.93 -21.56
C THR A 508 1.86 -18.23 -20.23
N SER A 509 0.57 -17.90 -20.13
CA SER A 509 -0.26 -18.19 -18.95
C SER A 509 -0.75 -19.64 -18.96
N TYR A 510 -0.82 -20.27 -17.79
CA TYR A 510 -1.18 -21.69 -17.70
C TYR A 510 -2.02 -22.03 -16.47
N LEU A 511 -2.74 -23.13 -16.57
CA LEU A 511 -3.34 -23.84 -15.44
C LEU A 511 -2.84 -25.28 -15.45
N ARG A 512 -2.06 -25.63 -14.43
CA ARG A 512 -1.42 -26.94 -14.27
C ARG A 512 -2.00 -27.65 -13.07
N PHE A 513 -2.29 -28.93 -13.25
CA PHE A 513 -2.65 -29.83 -12.17
C PHE A 513 -1.59 -30.92 -12.05
N TYR A 514 -1.18 -31.21 -10.83
CA TYR A 514 -0.28 -32.30 -10.49
C TYR A 514 -1.06 -33.35 -9.70
N LEU A 515 -0.88 -34.62 -10.05
CA LEU A 515 -1.58 -35.72 -9.39
C LEU A 515 -0.66 -36.90 -9.14
N ALA A 516 -0.54 -37.30 -7.87
CA ALA A 516 0.26 -38.46 -7.51
C ALA A 516 -0.40 -39.76 -8.03
N PRO A 517 0.36 -40.68 -8.65
CA PRO A 517 -0.12 -42.00 -9.05
C PRO A 517 -0.40 -42.89 -7.84
N LYS A 518 -1.44 -43.73 -7.94
CA LYS A 518 -1.84 -44.66 -6.86
C LYS A 518 -0.79 -45.71 -6.53
N ASN A 519 0.02 -46.10 -7.51
CA ASN A 519 0.95 -47.23 -7.40
C ASN A 519 2.43 -46.81 -7.43
N GLY A 520 2.74 -45.50 -7.45
CA GLY A 520 4.10 -44.99 -7.72
C GLY A 520 4.78 -44.20 -6.61
N PHE A 521 4.07 -43.68 -5.61
CA PHE A 521 4.67 -42.80 -4.60
C PHE A 521 4.69 -43.41 -3.20
N LYS A 522 5.87 -43.86 -2.78
CA LYS A 522 6.19 -44.13 -1.37
C LYS A 522 6.81 -42.94 -0.63
N ASN A 523 7.16 -41.83 -1.29
CA ASN A 523 7.94 -40.75 -0.67
C ASN A 523 7.48 -39.35 -1.10
N LEU A 524 6.36 -38.86 -0.55
CA LEU A 524 6.07 -37.41 -0.52
C LEU A 524 6.27 -36.80 0.87
N SER A 525 6.53 -37.61 1.92
CA SER A 525 6.81 -37.12 3.27
C SER A 525 8.31 -36.98 3.59
N THR A 526 9.20 -37.47 2.72
CA THR A 526 10.65 -37.55 2.99
C THR A 526 11.47 -36.46 2.31
N ALA A 527 10.95 -35.78 1.29
CA ALA A 527 11.67 -34.68 0.64
C ALA A 527 11.62 -33.38 1.45
N ALA A 528 10.64 -33.20 2.34
CA ALA A 528 10.53 -32.02 3.21
C ALA A 528 11.33 -32.16 4.52
N ASN A 529 11.71 -33.38 4.92
CA ASN A 529 12.41 -33.64 6.19
C ASN A 529 13.91 -33.93 6.01
N ALA A 530 14.40 -34.13 4.79
CA ALA A 530 15.81 -34.46 4.54
C ALA A 530 16.77 -33.30 4.80
N ASP A 531 16.29 -32.05 4.76
CA ASP A 531 17.11 -30.86 5.05
C ASP A 531 17.22 -30.54 6.55
N HIS A 532 16.41 -31.20 7.39
CA HIS A 532 16.44 -30.98 8.85
C HIS A 532 17.32 -31.98 9.61
N GLU A 533 17.51 -33.21 9.10
CA GLU A 533 18.33 -34.24 9.75
C GLU A 533 19.84 -34.15 9.42
N GLN A 534 20.25 -33.38 8.41
CA GLN A 534 21.69 -33.18 8.10
C GLN A 534 22.34 -32.03 8.88
N MET A 535 21.57 -31.16 9.55
CA MET A 535 22.12 -30.07 10.38
C MET A 535 22.31 -30.42 11.87
N GLU A 536 21.71 -31.50 12.38
CA GLU A 536 21.86 -31.91 13.79
C GLU A 536 23.05 -32.87 14.05
N TYR A 537 23.67 -33.43 13.01
CA TYR A 537 24.81 -34.35 13.18
C TYR A 537 26.20 -33.68 13.07
N GLU A 538 26.31 -32.42 12.66
CA GLU A 538 27.60 -31.70 12.59
C GLU A 538 27.93 -30.85 13.84
N THR A 539 27.04 -30.76 14.83
CA THR A 539 27.28 -29.98 16.07
C THR A 539 27.81 -30.78 17.27
N HIS A 540 28.12 -32.07 17.13
CA HIS A 540 28.60 -32.90 18.26
C HIS A 540 29.96 -33.61 18.10
N GLU A 541 30.74 -33.34 17.04
CA GLU A 541 32.17 -33.69 17.01
C GLU A 541 33.03 -32.42 16.93
N GLY A 542 33.15 -31.72 18.05
CA GLY A 542 33.94 -30.49 18.10
C GLY A 542 33.93 -29.77 19.45
N SER A 543 34.01 -30.49 20.57
CA SER A 543 34.43 -29.99 21.89
C SER A 543 34.69 -31.14 22.85
#